data_AF-A0A0R1LUL1-F1
#
_entry.id   AF-A0A0R1LUL1-F1
#
_cell.length_a   1.000
_cell.length_b   1.000
_cell.length_c   1.000
_cell.angle_alpha   90.00
_cell.angle_beta   90.00
_cell.angle_gamma   90.00
#
_symmetry.space_group_name_H-M   'P 1'
#
loop_
_entity.id
_entity.type
_entity.pdbx_description
1 polymer ?
#
loop_
_entity_poly.entity_id
_entity_poly.type
_entity_poly.pdbx_seq_one_letter_code
_entity_poly.pdbx_strand_id
1 'polypeptide(L)'
;MALDINDQQLQIVRERIDEANQKSHFVIFQSVEKDTGKVLRLITDIESFRTIQEQHQNDAQMIIIQDIVPITDTLARWAVAENMAAQQQDNADVLADLEDCTNDVLRENHQAENAPDDADN
;
A
#
# COMPACT_ATOMS: atom_id res chain seq x y z
N MET A 1 -0.77 -12.17 13.77
CA MET A 1 0.02 -12.59 12.60
C MET A 1 -0.54 -13.90 12.09
N ALA A 2 -1.53 -13.82 11.19
CA ALA A 2 -2.09 -14.97 10.47
C ALA A 2 -1.35 -15.23 9.14
N LEU A 3 -0.39 -14.36 8.80
CA LEU A 3 0.47 -14.51 7.65
C LEU A 3 1.55 -15.56 7.95
N ASP A 4 1.21 -16.82 7.66
CA ASP A 4 2.20 -17.87 7.39
C ASP A 4 2.82 -17.53 6.02
N ILE A 5 3.68 -16.52 6.02
CA ILE A 5 4.42 -16.09 4.82
C ILE A 5 5.38 -17.23 4.51
N ASN A 6 4.95 -18.14 3.65
CA ASN A 6 5.81 -19.19 3.15
C ASN A 6 6.97 -18.55 2.38
N ASP A 7 8.21 -18.92 2.65
CA ASP A 7 9.41 -18.28 2.09
C ASP A 7 9.37 -18.14 0.56
N GLN A 8 8.67 -19.04 -0.14
CA GLN A 8 8.44 -18.95 -1.58
C GLN A 8 7.62 -17.72 -2.02
N GLN A 9 6.57 -17.34 -1.29
CA GLN A 9 5.78 -16.13 -1.57
C GLN A 9 6.65 -14.89 -1.36
N LEU A 10 7.42 -14.88 -0.27
CA LEU A 10 8.35 -13.79 0.04
C LEU A 10 9.41 -13.64 -1.06
N GLN A 11 9.96 -14.75 -1.56
CA GLN A 11 10.95 -14.70 -2.65
C GLN A 11 10.35 -14.16 -3.96
N ILE A 12 9.18 -14.64 -4.38
CA ILE A 12 8.53 -14.18 -5.62
C ILE A 12 8.20 -12.69 -5.55
N VAL A 13 7.67 -12.24 -4.40
CA VAL A 13 7.33 -10.83 -4.20
C VAL A 13 8.58 -9.97 -4.08
N ARG A 14 9.62 -10.44 -3.40
CA ARG A 14 10.91 -9.75 -3.32
C ARG A 14 11.57 -9.59 -4.68
N GLU A 15 11.55 -10.63 -5.53
CA GLU A 15 12.02 -10.52 -6.91
C GLU A 15 11.19 -9.50 -7.70
N ARG A 16 9.86 -9.50 -7.55
CA ARG A 16 9.00 -8.49 -8.19
C ARG A 16 9.27 -7.07 -7.71
N ILE A 17 9.53 -6.87 -6.42
CA ILE A 17 9.88 -5.56 -5.87
C ILE A 17 11.24 -5.11 -6.35
N ASP A 18 12.22 -6.02 -6.42
CA ASP A 18 13.56 -5.69 -6.92
C ASP A 18 13.50 -5.33 -8.41
N GLU A 19 12.75 -6.10 -9.21
CA GLU A 19 12.50 -5.81 -10.63
C GLU A 19 11.69 -4.53 -10.84
N ALA A 20 10.66 -4.31 -10.02
CA ALA A 20 9.87 -3.08 -10.03
C ALA A 20 10.78 -1.91 -9.68
N ASN A 21 11.58 -1.99 -8.61
CA ASN A 21 12.50 -0.93 -8.19
C ASN A 21 13.56 -0.60 -9.25
N GLN A 22 14.02 -1.58 -10.04
CA GLN A 22 14.91 -1.30 -11.17
C GLN A 22 14.23 -0.52 -12.31
N LYS A 23 12.90 -0.59 -12.42
CA LYS A 23 12.13 0.04 -13.50
C LYS A 23 11.40 1.31 -13.05
N SER A 24 10.87 1.32 -11.84
CA SER A 24 9.87 2.24 -11.29
C SER A 24 9.96 2.26 -9.76
N HIS A 25 10.22 3.44 -9.21
CA HIS A 25 10.28 3.63 -7.76
C HIS A 25 8.87 3.58 -7.14
N PHE A 26 8.80 3.13 -5.88
CA PHE A 26 7.58 3.17 -5.08
C PHE A 26 7.35 4.59 -4.54
N VAL A 27 6.10 5.01 -4.58
CA VAL A 27 5.60 6.29 -4.09
C VAL A 27 4.53 6.07 -3.02
N ILE A 28 4.50 6.96 -2.03
CA ILE A 28 3.35 7.08 -1.13
C ILE A 28 2.53 8.25 -1.62
N PHE A 29 1.26 7.99 -1.88
CA PHE A 29 0.29 9.01 -2.22
C PHE A 29 -0.85 9.00 -1.22
N GLN A 30 -1.38 10.19 -0.96
CA GLN A 30 -2.63 10.33 -0.25
C GLN A 30 -3.76 10.50 -1.27
N SER A 31 -4.81 9.72 -1.10
CA SER A 31 -6.09 9.87 -1.79
C SER A 31 -7.07 10.51 -0.85
N VAL A 32 -7.63 11.65 -1.24
CA VAL A 32 -8.69 12.34 -0.51
C VAL A 32 -9.98 12.16 -1.28
N GLU A 33 -10.91 11.36 -0.75
CA GLU A 33 -12.22 11.18 -1.37
C GLU A 33 -13.00 12.49 -1.36
N LYS A 34 -13.54 12.90 -2.51
CA LYS A 34 -14.28 14.17 -2.61
C LYS A 34 -15.65 14.10 -1.94
N ASP A 35 -16.24 12.91 -1.86
CA ASP A 35 -17.59 12.71 -1.33
C ASP A 35 -17.61 12.78 0.20
N THR A 36 -16.69 12.08 0.86
CA THR A 36 -16.62 11.94 2.32
C THR A 36 -15.56 12.84 2.97
N GLY A 37 -14.59 13.34 2.19
CA GLY A 37 -13.39 14.01 2.72
C GLY A 37 -12.41 13.06 3.41
N LYS A 38 -12.60 11.74 3.27
CA LYS A 38 -11.73 10.73 3.89
C LYS A 38 -10.36 10.75 3.24
N VAL A 39 -9.32 10.73 4.06
CA VAL A 39 -7.93 10.71 3.61
C VAL A 39 -7.37 9.30 3.82
N LEU A 40 -6.98 8.66 2.73
CA LEU A 40 -6.35 7.35 2.70
C LEU A 40 -4.94 7.48 2.13
N ARG A 41 -3.93 6.93 2.79
CA ARG A 41 -2.56 6.91 2.30
C ARG A 41 -2.24 5.51 1.82
N LEU A 42 -1.80 5.41 0.57
CA LEU A 42 -1.51 4.14 -0.07
C LEU A 42 -0.09 4.20 -0.64
N ILE A 43 0.57 3.04 -0.63
CA ILE A 43 1.86 2.85 -1.28
C ILE A 43 1.56 2.20 -2.64
N THR A 44 2.27 2.60 -3.68
CA THR A 44 2.16 2.00 -5.01
C THR A 44 3.40 2.35 -5.82
N ASP A 45 3.65 1.69 -6.95
CA ASP A 45 4.63 2.17 -7.92
C ASP A 45 4.10 3.38 -8.71
N ILE A 46 5.01 4.20 -9.22
CA ILE A 46 4.68 5.44 -9.97
C ILE A 46 3.85 5.18 -11.24
N GLU A 47 3.96 4.01 -11.88
CA GLU A 47 3.20 3.69 -13.10
C GLU A 47 1.75 3.32 -12.76
N SER A 48 1.57 2.50 -11.73
CA SER A 48 0.26 2.17 -11.15
C SER A 48 -0.41 3.42 -10.58
N PHE A 49 0.34 4.30 -9.92
CA PHE A 49 -0.20 5.59 -9.46
C PHE A 49 -0.83 6.38 -10.61
N ARG A 50 -0.14 6.53 -11.75
CA ARG A 50 -0.70 7.23 -12.90
C ARG A 50 -2.00 6.58 -13.39
N THR A 51 -2.00 5.26 -13.49
CA THR A 51 -3.17 4.49 -13.91
C THR A 51 -4.36 4.65 -12.95
N ILE A 52 -4.12 4.61 -11.64
CA ILE A 52 -5.14 4.77 -10.61
C ILE A 52 -5.64 6.22 -10.57
N GLN A 53 -4.73 7.19 -10.65
CA GLN A 53 -5.06 8.61 -10.70
C GLN A 53 -5.95 8.90 -11.91
N GLU A 54 -5.63 8.38 -13.10
CA GLU A 54 -6.48 8.58 -14.28
C GLU A 54 -7.89 7.98 -14.11
N GLN A 55 -8.01 6.83 -13.46
CA GLN A 55 -9.29 6.17 -13.20
C GLN A 55 -10.13 6.88 -12.13
N HIS A 56 -9.51 7.38 -11.06
CA HIS A 56 -10.18 7.93 -9.89
C HIS A 56 -10.06 9.45 -9.72
N GLN A 57 -9.46 10.18 -10.68
CA GLN A 57 -9.32 11.65 -10.65
C GLN A 57 -10.65 12.40 -10.44
N ASN A 58 -11.76 11.79 -10.85
CA ASN A 58 -13.08 12.39 -10.72
C ASN A 58 -13.62 12.25 -9.30
N ASP A 59 -13.40 11.09 -8.66
CA ASP A 59 -13.96 10.72 -7.36
C ASP A 59 -13.06 11.11 -6.18
N ALA A 60 -11.74 11.09 -6.36
CA ALA A 60 -10.78 11.38 -5.32
C ALA A 60 -9.65 12.30 -5.81
N GLN A 61 -9.11 13.12 -4.90
CA GLN A 61 -7.91 13.90 -5.12
C GLN A 61 -6.69 13.13 -4.62
N MET A 62 -5.89 12.64 -5.57
CA MET A 62 -4.68 11.88 -5.29
C MET A 62 -3.45 12.78 -5.38
N ILE A 63 -2.62 12.77 -4.35
CA ILE A 63 -1.41 13.61 -4.25
C ILE A 63 -0.26 12.75 -3.75
N ILE A 64 0.84 12.68 -4.49
CA ILE A 64 2.06 12.04 -4.03
C ILE A 64 2.63 12.88 -2.88
N ILE A 65 2.73 12.28 -1.70
CA ILE A 65 3.35 12.89 -0.51
C ILE A 65 4.82 12.49 -0.40
N GLN A 66 5.20 11.34 -0.99
CA GLN A 66 6.57 10.88 -1.04
C GLN A 66 6.84 10.14 -2.35
N ASP A 67 7.78 10.66 -3.12
CA ASP A 67 8.14 10.12 -4.45
C ASP A 67 9.16 8.97 -4.38
N ILE A 68 9.89 8.79 -3.28
CA ILE A 68 10.89 7.71 -3.18
C ILE A 68 10.71 7.02 -1.83
N VAL A 69 10.13 5.82 -1.87
CA VAL A 69 10.08 4.91 -0.72
C VAL A 69 11.32 4.01 -0.75
N PRO A 70 12.15 4.00 0.30
CA PRO A 70 13.29 3.09 0.35
C PRO A 70 12.79 1.63 0.37
N ILE A 71 13.48 0.76 -0.37
CA ILE A 71 13.20 -0.68 -0.34
C ILE A 71 13.70 -1.25 0.98
N THR A 72 12.78 -1.38 1.92
CA THR A 72 13.02 -2.00 3.23
C THR A 72 12.27 -3.33 3.33
N ASP A 73 12.61 -4.15 4.33
CA ASP A 73 11.90 -5.39 4.62
C ASP A 73 10.40 -5.14 4.86
N THR A 74 10.06 -3.97 5.41
CA THR A 74 8.70 -3.50 5.64
C THR A 74 7.92 -3.30 4.35
N LEU A 75 8.53 -2.67 3.33
CA LEU A 75 7.95 -2.54 2.01
C LEU A 75 7.74 -3.92 1.35
N ALA A 76 8.71 -4.82 1.52
CA ALA A 76 8.60 -6.18 1.00
C ALA A 76 7.42 -6.93 1.62
N ARG A 77 7.24 -6.79 2.93
CA ARG A 77 6.11 -7.39 3.65
C ARG A 77 4.77 -6.78 3.23
N TRP A 78 4.72 -5.45 3.06
CA TRP A 78 3.54 -4.75 2.56
C TRP A 78 3.10 -5.26 1.18
N ALA A 79 4.02 -5.41 0.22
CA ALA A 79 3.66 -5.90 -1.11
C ALA A 79 3.17 -7.36 -1.10
N VAL A 80 3.68 -8.19 -0.18
CA VAL A 80 3.15 -9.55 0.03
C VAL A 80 1.72 -9.47 0.54
N ALA A 81 1.49 -8.65 1.57
CA ALA A 81 0.17 -8.45 2.14
C ALA A 81 -0.81 -7.89 1.10
N GLU A 82 -0.39 -6.95 0.25
CA GLU A 82 -1.20 -6.41 -0.86
C GLU A 82 -1.56 -7.50 -1.86
N ASN A 83 -0.57 -8.31 -2.28
CA ASN A 83 -0.82 -9.39 -3.22
C ASN A 83 -1.81 -10.42 -2.64
N MET A 84 -1.68 -10.72 -1.35
CA MET A 84 -2.59 -11.63 -0.66
C MET A 84 -3.98 -11.02 -0.49
N ALA A 85 -4.08 -9.73 -0.14
CA ALA A 85 -5.35 -9.01 -0.01
C ALA A 85 -6.09 -8.93 -1.35
N ALA A 86 -5.36 -8.69 -2.45
CA ALA A 86 -5.92 -8.70 -3.80
C ALA A 86 -6.47 -10.08 -4.20
N GLN A 87 -5.88 -11.18 -3.70
CA GLN A 87 -6.36 -12.54 -3.92
C GLN A 87 -7.44 -12.99 -2.92
N GLN A 88 -7.46 -12.41 -1.72
CA GLN A 88 -8.30 -12.79 -0.58
C GLN A 88 -9.00 -11.58 0.03
N GLN A 89 -9.69 -10.77 -0.79
CA GLN A 89 -10.35 -9.54 -0.32
C GLN A 89 -11.41 -9.81 0.76
N ASP A 90 -11.98 -11.02 0.80
CA ASP A 90 -12.99 -11.43 1.77
C ASP A 90 -12.40 -11.85 3.13
N ASN A 91 -11.06 -11.91 3.24
CA ASN A 91 -10.38 -12.39 4.43
C ASN A 91 -9.95 -11.22 5.32
N ALA A 92 -10.73 -10.96 6.38
CA ALA A 92 -10.51 -9.85 7.31
C ALA A 92 -9.11 -9.87 7.96
N ASP A 93 -8.54 -11.05 8.22
CA ASP A 93 -7.17 -11.17 8.76
C ASP A 93 -6.12 -10.65 7.76
N VAL A 94 -6.33 -10.86 6.46
CA VAL A 94 -5.40 -10.41 5.41
C VAL A 94 -5.53 -8.91 5.19
N LEU A 95 -6.75 -8.37 5.25
CA LEU A 95 -6.99 -6.93 5.21
C LEU A 95 -6.34 -6.22 6.41
N ALA A 96 -6.49 -6.77 7.61
CA ALA A 96 -5.88 -6.23 8.81
C ALA A 96 -4.34 -6.25 8.74
N ASP A 97 -3.72 -7.31 8.20
CA ASP A 97 -2.27 -7.36 8.03
C ASP A 97 -1.78 -6.43 6.91
N LEU A 98 -2.57 -6.21 5.85
CA LEU A 98 -2.29 -5.19 4.84
C LEU A 98 -2.30 -3.79 5.47
N GLU A 99 -3.29 -3.48 6.30
CA GLU A 99 -3.34 -2.21 7.02
C GLU A 99 -2.16 -2.04 8.00
N ASP A 100 -1.83 -3.08 8.76
CA ASP A 100 -0.67 -3.08 9.68
C ASP A 100 0.64 -2.85 8.92
N CYS A 101 0.86 -3.59 7.83
CA CYS A 101 2.05 -3.42 6.98
C CYS A 101 2.09 -2.04 6.33
N THR A 102 0.94 -1.51 5.87
CA THR A 102 0.85 -0.16 5.30
C THR A 102 1.25 0.88 6.34
N ASN A 103 0.71 0.77 7.56
CA ASN A 103 1.05 1.67 8.67
C ASN A 103 2.52 1.56 9.07
N ASP A 104 3.11 0.37 9.02
CA ASP A 104 4.53 0.19 9.32
C ASP A 104 5.43 0.88 8.28
N VAL A 105 5.11 0.74 6.98
CA VAL A 105 5.81 1.49 5.91
C VAL A 105 5.63 3.00 6.10
N LEU A 106 4.42 3.46 6.41
CA LEU A 106 4.15 4.88 6.68
C LEU A 106 4.97 5.38 7.87
N ARG A 107 4.97 4.65 8.97
CA ARG A 107 5.69 4.99 10.20
C ARG A 107 7.20 5.06 9.97
N GLU A 108 7.76 4.08 9.26
CA GLU A 108 9.17 4.07 8.87
C GLU A 108 9.54 5.25 7.97
N ASN A 109 8.61 5.67 7.11
CA ASN A 109 8.75 6.85 6.25
C ASN A 109 8.35 8.17 6.91
N HIS A 110 8.12 8.17 8.23
CA HIS A 110 7.69 9.33 9.01
C HIS A 110 6.39 9.99 8.50
N GLN A 111 5.53 9.21 7.85
CA GLN A 111 4.20 9.63 7.41
C GLN A 111 3.16 9.36 8.50
N ALA A 112 2.05 10.10 8.43
CA ALA A 112 0.91 9.83 9.29
C ALA A 112 0.26 8.50 8.91
N GLU A 113 0.00 7.66 9.90
CA GLU A 113 -0.69 6.37 9.72
C GLU A 113 -2.11 6.58 9.20
N ASN A 114 -2.66 5.56 8.54
CA ASN A 114 -4.09 5.53 8.25
C ASN A 114 -4.82 5.29 9.57
N ALA A 115 -5.87 6.08 9.81
CA ALA A 115 -6.78 5.74 10.89
C ALA A 115 -7.40 4.38 10.55
N PRO A 116 -7.45 3.41 11.49
CA PRO A 116 -8.26 2.22 11.28
C PRO A 116 -9.67 2.67 10.90
N ASP A 117 -10.34 1.95 10.01
CA ASP A 117 -11.73 2.20 9.63
C ASP A 117 -12.71 1.88 10.79
N ASP A 118 -12.38 2.32 12.00
CA ASP A 118 -13.22 2.34 13.18
C ASP A 118 -13.52 3.81 13.50
N ALA A 119 -14.27 4.45 12.61
CA ALA A 119 -14.92 5.72 12.90
C ALA A 119 -16.33 5.77 12.30
N ASP A 120 -17.08 4.69 12.47
CA ASP A 120 -18.54 4.78 12.59
C ASP A 120 -18.95 4.21 13.95
N ASN A 121 -19.06 5.10 14.94
CA ASN A 121 -19.90 4.88 16.11
C ASN A 121 -20.58 6.18 16.54
#